data_AF-A0A9E3FVG1-F1
#
_entry.id   AF-A0A9E3FVG1-F1
#
_cell.length_a   1.000
_cell.length_b   1.000
_cell.length_c   1.000
_cell.angle_alpha   90.00
_cell.angle_beta   90.00
_cell.angle_gamma   90.00
#
_symmetry.space_group_name_H-M   'P 1'
#
loop_
_entity.id
_entity.type
_entity.pdbx_description
1 polymer ?
#
loop_
_entity_poly.entity_id
_entity_poly.type
_entity_poly.pdbx_seq_one_letter_code
_entity_poly.pdbx_strand_id
1 'polypeptide(L)' 'MGYKVAVVGATGNVGREMLNILDERKFPADEVVALASRRSVGVEVS' A
#
# COMPACT_ATOMS: atom_id res chain seq x y z
N MET A 1 -17.73 -8.60 -0.55
CA MET A 1 -16.57 -9.27 0.09
C MET A 1 -15.45 -9.27 -0.92
N GLY A 2 -14.78 -8.13 -1.05
CA GLY A 2 -13.55 -7.97 -1.82
C GLY A 2 -12.33 -8.29 -0.96
N TYR A 3 -11.15 -8.03 -1.53
CA TYR A 3 -9.89 -8.38 -0.89
C TYR A 3 -9.45 -7.31 0.10
N LYS A 4 -8.90 -7.73 1.24
CA LYS A 4 -8.09 -6.87 2.11
C LYS A 4 -6.62 -7.08 1.75
N VAL A 5 -5.96 -6.04 1.26
CA VAL A 5 -4.59 -6.11 0.74
C VAL A 5 -3.65 -5.41 1.69
N ALA A 6 -2.51 -6.01 2.00
CA ALA A 6 -1.45 -5.38 2.77
C ALA A 6 -0.19 -5.24 1.91
N VAL A 7 0.34 -4.02 1.79
CA VAL A 7 1.60 -3.75 1.09
C VAL A 7 2.71 -3.60 2.13
N VAL A 8 3.59 -4.59 2.23
CA VAL A 8 4.72 -4.58 3.16
C VAL A 8 5.91 -3.88 2.52
N GLY A 9 6.50 -2.93 3.23
CA GLY A 9 7.53 -2.05 2.66
C GLY A 9 6.93 -0.87 1.89
N ALA A 10 5.71 -0.45 2.23
CA ALA A 10 4.96 0.60 1.53
C ALA A 10 5.72 1.93 1.39
N THR A 11 6.65 2.25 2.28
CA THR A 11 7.45 3.48 2.20
C THR A 11 8.67 3.40 1.27
N GLY A 12 9.04 2.21 0.79
CA GLY A 12 10.13 2.04 -0.17
C GLY A 12 9.68 2.28 -1.62
N ASN A 13 10.63 2.41 -2.54
CA ASN A 13 10.34 2.70 -3.95
C ASN A 13 9.33 1.71 -4.56
N VAL A 14 9.54 0.41 -4.35
CA VAL A 14 8.64 -0.63 -4.86
C VAL A 14 7.28 -0.60 -4.16
N GLY A 15 7.24 -0.35 -2.85
CA GLY A 15 6.00 -0.29 -2.10
C GLY A 15 5.08 0.84 -2.55
N ARG A 16 5.65 2.02 -2.82
CA ARG A 16 4.91 3.17 -3.38
C ARG A 16 4.37 2.85 -4.77
N GLU A 17 5.20 2.28 -5.63
CA GLU A 17 4.77 1.93 -6.98
C GLU A 17 3.67 0.86 -6.97
N MET A 18 3.74 -0.10 -6.05
CA MET A 18 2.67 -1.09 -5.87
C MET A 18 1.34 -0.42 -5.45
N LEU A 19 1.37 0.59 -4.58
CA LEU A 19 0.18 1.34 -4.21
C LEU A 19 -0.42 2.08 -5.41
N ASN A 20 0.42 2.78 -6.19
CA ASN A 20 0.01 3.46 -7.42
C ASN A 20 -0.63 2.49 -8.42
N ILE A 21 0.02 1.34 -8.69
CA ILE A 21 -0.49 0.36 -9.66
C ILE A 21 -1.83 -0.23 -9.20
N LEU A 22 -2.02 -0.48 -7.90
CA LEU A 22 -3.30 -0.97 -7.37
C LEU A 22 -4.42 0.03 -7.63
N ASP A 23 -4.17 1.33 -7.45
CA ASP A 23 -5.13 2.40 -7.73
C ASP A 23 -5.38 2.55 -9.25
N GLU A 24 -4.33 2.67 -10.06
CA GLU A 24 -4.42 2.83 -11.52
C GLU A 24 -5.20 1.68 -12.18
N ARG A 25 -4.99 0.46 -11.70
CA ARG A 25 -5.67 -0.74 -12.21
C ARG A 25 -7.08 -0.91 -11.66
N LYS A 26 -7.52 -0.04 -10.73
CA LYS A 26 -8.77 -0.17 -9.98
C LYS A 26 -8.89 -1.57 -9.40
N PHE A 27 -7.81 -2.03 -8.77
CA PHE A 27 -7.76 -3.37 -8.22
C PHE A 27 -8.93 -3.54 -7.21
N PRO A 28 -9.67 -4.66 -7.25
CA PRO A 28 -10.87 -4.83 -6.43
C PRO A 28 -10.53 -5.17 -4.98
N ALA A 29 -9.88 -4.22 -4.29
CA ALA A 29 -9.65 -4.27 -2.85
C ALA A 29 -10.71 -3.45 -2.11
N ASP A 30 -11.30 -4.05 -1.09
CA ASP A 30 -12.18 -3.34 -0.16
C ASP A 30 -11.36 -2.44 0.78
N GLU A 31 -10.11 -2.84 1.09
CA GLU A 31 -9.22 -2.12 1.98
C GLU A 31 -7.75 -2.39 1.58
N VAL A 32 -6.94 -1.33 1.56
CA VAL A 32 -5.49 -1.42 1.37
C VAL A 32 -4.78 -0.89 2.63
N VAL A 33 -3.90 -1.71 3.21
CA VAL A 33 -3.14 -1.38 4.41
C VAL A 33 -1.66 -1.23 4.07
N ALA A 34 -1.13 -0.01 4.22
CA ALA A 34 0.29 0.26 4.08
C ALA A 34 1.05 -0.19 5.34
N LEU A 35 1.94 -1.17 5.21
CA LEU A 35 2.77 -1.66 6.30
C LEU A 35 4.24 -1.33 6.04
N ALA A 36 4.92 -0.82 7.05
CA ALA A 36 6.34 -0.51 6.98
C ALA A 36 7.03 -0.73 8.33
N SER A 37 8.36 -0.61 8.34
CA SER A 37 9.17 -0.71 9.56
C SER A 37 8.81 0.37 10.59
N ARG A 38 9.07 0.11 11.87
CA ARG A 38 8.84 1.07 12.98
C ARG A 38 9.40 2.47 12.75
N ARG A 39 10.56 2.60 12.08
CA ARG A 39 11.16 3.90 11.71
C ARG A 39 10.33 4.73 10.73
N SER A 40 9.36 4.12 10.05
CA SER A 40 8.52 4.74 9.03
C SER A 40 7.12 5.08 9.54
N VAL A 41 6.86 4.95 10.85
CA VAL A 41 5.55 5.30 11.43
C VAL A 41 5.30 6.80 11.23
N GLY A 42 4.09 7.14 10.78
CA GLY A 42 3.69 8.51 10.48
C GLY A 42 4.14 9.04 9.12
N VAL A 43 4.89 8.25 8.34
CA VAL A 43 5.20 8.60 6.95
C VAL A 43 3.96 8.38 6.10
N GLU A 44 3.47 9.45 5.50
CA GLU A 44 2.40 9.38 4.51
C GLU A 44 2.93 8.81 3.20
N VAL A 45 2.14 7.92 2.61
CA VAL A 45 2.32 7.40 1.27
C VAL A 45 1.01 7.63 0.52
N SER A 46 1.16 8.13 -0.70
CA SER A 46 0.06 8.42 -1.61
C SER A 46 -0.24 7.20 -2.47
#